data_AF-A0A538BDQ5-F1
#
_entry.id   AF-A0A538BDQ5-F1
#
_cell.length_a   1.000
_cell.length_b   1.000
_cell.length_c   1.000
_cell.angle_alpha   90.00
_cell.angle_beta   90.00
_cell.angle_gamma   90.00
#
_symmetry.space_group_name_H-M   'P 1'
#
loop_
_entity.id
_entity.type
_entity.pdbx_description
1 polymer ?
#
loop_
_entity_poly.entity_id
_entity_poly.type
_entity_poly.pdbx_seq_one_letter_code
_entity_poly.pdbx_strand_id
1 'polypeptide(L)'
;MDSTEEDVTRQVQMRQSLAMLLEQARVEAVKEPVRQQFEDDLHALTEAEQDSKELKSAKRHLLFDRIIETVELPFPVGPATVEGEGPAVKDSLTKSYVKKAAEAIYKDLVRRKIAVEKRRPDGRGAEEIRPIECEVSVSPRTHGSALFTRGQTQIMTLLTLGTAKEGQRI
;
A
#
# COMPACT_ATOMS: atom_id res chain seq x y z
N MET A 1 25.48 -38.16 -17.38
CA MET A 1 24.49 -38.12 -16.28
C MET A 1 23.44 -37.13 -16.70
N ASP A 2 22.41 -37.60 -17.41
CA ASP A 2 21.33 -36.73 -17.88
C ASP A 2 20.47 -36.35 -16.69
N SER A 3 20.39 -35.05 -16.38
CA SER A 3 19.43 -34.54 -15.39
C SER A 3 18.03 -34.84 -15.90
N THR A 4 17.22 -35.47 -15.05
CA THR A 4 15.83 -35.78 -15.39
C THR A 4 14.98 -34.50 -15.38
N GLU A 5 13.84 -34.52 -16.07
CA GLU A 5 12.88 -33.40 -16.05
C GLU A 5 12.43 -33.05 -14.61
N GLU A 6 12.37 -34.05 -13.74
CA GLU A 6 12.11 -33.87 -12.31
C GLU A 6 13.25 -33.09 -11.60
N ASP A 7 14.51 -33.36 -11.93
CA ASP A 7 15.66 -32.65 -11.37
C ASP A 7 15.66 -31.17 -11.78
N VAL A 8 15.33 -30.88 -13.03
CA VAL A 8 15.19 -29.51 -13.53
C VAL A 8 14.07 -28.78 -12.79
N THR A 9 12.92 -29.44 -12.61
CA THR A 9 11.78 -28.86 -11.90
C THR A 9 12.13 -28.54 -10.44
N ARG A 10 12.80 -29.47 -9.73
CA ARG A 10 13.26 -29.24 -8.35
C ARG A 10 14.29 -28.11 -8.26
N GLN A 11 15.22 -28.02 -9.22
CA GLN A 11 16.20 -26.93 -9.25
C GLN A 11 15.53 -25.56 -9.44
N VAL A 12 14.52 -25.47 -10.31
CA VAL A 12 13.75 -24.23 -10.51
C VAL A 12 13.00 -23.85 -9.24
N GLN A 13 12.32 -24.80 -8.59
CA GLN A 13 11.60 -24.57 -7.33
C GLN A 13 12.56 -24.12 -6.20
N MET A 14 13.74 -24.75 -6.11
CA MET A 14 14.76 -24.36 -5.12
C MET A 14 15.27 -22.94 -5.40
N ARG A 15 15.57 -22.60 -6.66
CA ARG A 15 15.99 -21.24 -7.02
C ARG A 15 14.92 -20.19 -6.70
N GLN A 16 13.66 -20.49 -6.96
CA GLN A 16 12.54 -19.59 -6.64
C GLN A 16 12.40 -19.39 -5.12
N SER A 17 12.41 -20.46 -4.34
CA SER A 17 12.32 -20.36 -2.87
C SER A 17 13.50 -19.61 -2.25
N LEU A 18 14.73 -19.87 -2.71
CA LEU A 18 15.91 -19.10 -2.28
C LEU A 18 15.81 -17.62 -2.68
N ALA A 19 15.29 -17.32 -3.88
CA ALA A 19 15.08 -15.95 -4.30
C ALA A 19 14.06 -15.22 -3.40
N MET A 20 12.98 -15.89 -2.99
CA MET A 20 11.99 -15.33 -2.06
C MET A 20 12.59 -15.05 -0.68
N LEU A 21 13.36 -15.99 -0.12
CA LEU A 21 14.04 -15.81 1.17
C LEU A 21 15.03 -14.64 1.11
N LEU A 22 15.79 -14.54 0.01
CA LEU A 22 16.73 -13.46 -0.21
C LEU A 22 16.01 -12.11 -0.37
N GLU A 23 14.84 -12.07 -1.01
CA GLU A 23 14.03 -10.86 -1.10
C GLU A 23 13.55 -10.40 0.29
N GLN A 24 13.08 -11.32 1.12
CA GLN A 24 12.67 -11.02 2.50
C GLN A 24 13.84 -10.50 3.34
N ALA A 25 15.00 -11.17 3.27
CA ALA A 25 16.19 -10.75 3.99
C ALA A 25 16.66 -9.35 3.60
N ARG A 26 16.57 -8.99 2.31
CA ARG A 26 16.91 -7.65 1.82
C ARG A 26 15.96 -6.57 2.34
N VAL A 27 14.65 -6.85 2.38
CA VAL A 27 13.67 -5.91 2.95
C VAL A 27 13.93 -5.70 4.44
N GLU A 28 14.17 -6.77 5.20
CA GLU A 28 14.44 -6.67 6.64
C GLU A 28 15.76 -5.93 6.93
N ALA A 29 16.80 -6.13 6.11
CA ALA A 29 18.06 -5.40 6.24
C ALA A 29 17.90 -3.88 6.05
N VAL A 30 16.95 -3.45 5.22
CA VAL A 30 16.63 -2.03 5.00
C VAL A 30 15.67 -1.46 6.05
N LYS A 31 14.85 -2.33 6.67
CA LYS A 31 13.80 -1.92 7.60
C LYS A 31 14.34 -1.19 8.82
N GLU A 32 15.40 -1.70 9.43
CA GLU A 32 15.96 -1.10 10.63
C GLU A 32 16.62 0.28 10.39
N PRO A 33 17.46 0.49 9.34
CA PRO A 33 17.93 1.82 8.97
C PRO A 33 16.81 2.83 8.71
N VAL A 34 15.77 2.43 7.97
CA VAL A 34 14.62 3.31 7.68
C VAL A 34 13.87 3.68 8.96
N ARG A 35 13.69 2.72 9.87
CA ARG A 35 13.05 2.97 11.16
C ARG A 35 13.85 3.99 11.98
N GLN A 36 15.15 3.77 12.14
CA GLN A 36 16.00 4.64 12.96
C GLN A 36 16.04 6.09 12.45
N GLN A 37 15.97 6.30 11.14
CA GLN A 37 16.07 7.62 10.53
C GLN A 37 14.73 8.34 10.32
N PHE A 38 13.62 7.61 10.15
CA PHE A 38 12.34 8.19 9.71
C PHE A 38 11.11 7.71 10.50
N GLU A 39 11.26 6.97 11.61
CA GLU A 39 10.10 6.52 12.40
C GLU A 39 9.23 7.69 12.87
N ASP A 40 9.84 8.78 13.35
CA ASP A 40 9.11 9.97 13.82
C ASP A 40 8.30 10.64 12.68
N ASP A 41 8.87 10.72 11.48
CA ASP A 41 8.16 11.27 10.32
C ASP A 41 7.00 10.37 9.87
N LEU A 42 7.21 9.05 9.89
CA LEU A 42 6.17 8.07 9.58
C LEU A 42 5.07 8.08 10.64
N HIS A 43 5.42 8.32 11.90
CA HIS A 43 4.47 8.50 12.99
C HIS A 43 3.69 9.82 12.85
N ALA A 44 4.35 10.93 12.48
CA ALA A 44 3.66 12.19 12.21
C ALA A 44 2.63 12.05 11.07
N LEU A 45 2.92 11.21 10.07
CA LEU A 45 1.97 10.89 9.01
C LEU A 45 0.74 10.10 9.51
N THR A 46 0.87 9.27 10.56
CA THR A 46 -0.27 8.55 11.17
C THR A 46 -1.12 9.44 12.07
N GLU A 47 -0.56 10.53 12.61
CA GLU A 47 -1.27 11.50 13.45
C GLU A 47 -2.01 12.59 12.69
N ALA A 48 -1.86 12.63 11.36
CA ALA A 48 -2.47 13.63 10.50
C ALA A 48 -3.99 13.45 10.29
N GLU A 49 -4.75 13.04 11.29
CA GLU A 49 -6.16 12.60 11.18
C GLU A 49 -7.08 13.63 10.50
N GLN A 50 -6.85 14.92 10.77
CA GLN A 50 -7.63 16.05 10.26
C GLN A 50 -7.36 16.40 8.79
N ASP A 51 -6.27 15.89 8.21
CA ASP A 51 -5.95 16.17 6.82
C ASP A 51 -6.97 15.53 5.88
N SER A 52 -7.28 16.23 4.79
CA SER A 52 -8.01 15.64 3.67
C SER A 52 -7.24 14.44 3.11
N LYS A 53 -7.95 13.52 2.45
CA LYS A 53 -7.32 12.34 1.84
C LYS A 53 -6.25 12.72 0.81
N GLU A 54 -6.51 13.78 0.05
CA GLU A 54 -5.60 14.31 -0.98
C GLU A 54 -4.32 14.82 -0.32
N LEU A 55 -4.45 15.57 0.78
CA LEU A 55 -3.31 16.08 1.54
C LEU A 55 -2.51 14.96 2.19
N LYS A 56 -3.17 13.95 2.79
CA LYS A 56 -2.51 12.74 3.32
C LYS A 56 -1.74 12.00 2.23
N SER A 57 -2.34 11.84 1.05
CA SER A 57 -1.71 11.17 -0.08
C SER A 57 -0.48 11.93 -0.58
N ALA A 58 -0.57 13.26 -0.68
CA ALA A 58 0.54 14.11 -1.09
C ALA A 58 1.69 14.08 -0.06
N LYS A 59 1.38 14.25 1.23
CA LYS A 59 2.36 14.14 2.33
C LYS A 59 3.05 12.78 2.33
N ARG A 60 2.28 11.70 2.17
CA ARG A 60 2.84 10.34 2.04
C ARG A 60 3.78 10.25 0.85
N HIS A 61 3.39 10.74 -0.32
CA HIS A 61 4.23 10.66 -1.51
C HIS A 61 5.57 11.38 -1.31
N LEU A 62 5.52 12.64 -0.85
CA LEU A 62 6.71 13.45 -0.59
C LEU A 62 7.62 12.82 0.47
N LEU A 63 7.05 12.30 1.55
CA LEU A 63 7.83 11.63 2.59
C LEU A 63 8.51 10.38 2.04
N PHE A 64 7.79 9.56 1.27
CA PHE A 64 8.36 8.35 0.70
C PHE A 64 9.48 8.65 -0.30
N ASP A 65 9.32 9.66 -1.14
CA ASP A 65 10.37 10.10 -2.06
C ASP A 65 11.59 10.58 -1.28
N ARG A 66 11.38 11.39 -0.22
CA ARG A 66 12.46 11.81 0.68
C ARG A 66 13.17 10.63 1.31
N ILE A 67 12.45 9.65 1.85
CA ILE A 67 13.05 8.44 2.46
C ILE A 67 13.89 7.69 1.43
N ILE A 68 13.35 7.49 0.22
CA ILE A 68 14.06 6.78 -0.86
C ILE A 68 15.37 7.49 -1.20
N GLU A 69 15.36 8.82 -1.30
CA GLU A 69 16.54 9.61 -1.68
C GLU A 69 17.55 9.74 -0.55
N THR A 70 17.10 10.01 0.67
CA THR A 70 17.97 10.46 1.77
C THR A 70 18.37 9.36 2.75
N VAL A 71 17.72 8.18 2.76
CA VAL A 71 18.09 7.12 3.72
C VAL A 71 19.54 6.68 3.55
N GLU A 72 20.29 6.64 4.64
CA GLU A 72 21.64 6.09 4.67
C GLU A 72 21.58 4.60 4.99
N LEU A 73 22.17 3.77 4.12
CA LEU A 73 22.20 2.32 4.30
C LEU A 73 23.61 1.86 4.67
N PRO A 74 23.77 0.93 5.62
CA PRO A 74 25.09 0.47 6.10
C PRO A 74 25.79 -0.48 5.11
N PHE A 75 25.28 -0.62 3.89
CA PHE A 75 25.77 -1.54 2.87
C PHE A 75 25.74 -0.86 1.49
N PRO A 76 26.53 -1.32 0.51
CA PRO A 76 26.56 -0.73 -0.82
C PRO A 76 25.22 -0.86 -1.54
N VAL A 77 24.78 0.23 -2.18
CA VAL A 77 23.42 0.42 -2.73
C VAL A 77 23.36 0.45 -4.26
N GLY A 78 24.42 0.02 -4.92
CA GLY A 78 24.58 0.13 -6.38
C GLY A 78 25.78 -0.68 -6.90
N PRO A 79 26.10 -0.56 -8.20
CA PRO A 79 27.23 -1.30 -8.78
C PRO A 79 28.53 -0.89 -8.09
N ALA A 80 29.40 -1.88 -7.85
CA ALA A 80 30.70 -1.64 -7.25
C ALA A 80 31.52 -0.66 -8.10
N THR A 81 31.77 0.52 -7.56
CA THR A 81 32.68 1.52 -8.11
C THR A 81 34.12 1.09 -7.84
N VAL A 82 35.00 1.35 -8.81
CA VAL A 82 36.39 0.84 -8.84
C VAL A 82 37.27 1.49 -7.74
N GLU A 83 36.80 2.57 -7.11
CA GLU A 83 37.59 3.41 -6.19
C GLU A 83 37.22 3.29 -4.70
N GLY A 84 36.42 2.29 -4.29
CA GLY A 84 36.16 2.04 -2.86
C GLY A 84 35.26 3.07 -2.16
N GLU A 85 34.95 4.20 -2.80
CA GLU A 85 33.81 5.03 -2.44
C GLU A 85 32.53 4.35 -2.94
N GLY A 86 31.66 3.92 -2.03
CA GLY A 86 30.40 3.28 -2.36
C GLY A 86 29.55 4.13 -3.33
N PRO A 87 28.64 3.52 -4.10
CA PRO A 87 27.87 4.22 -5.11
C PRO A 87 27.04 5.36 -4.48
N ALA A 88 27.26 6.59 -4.95
CA ALA A 88 26.52 7.78 -4.51
C ALA A 88 25.02 7.74 -4.89
N VAL A 89 24.63 6.85 -5.81
CA VAL A 89 23.26 6.73 -6.32
C VAL A 89 22.73 5.32 -6.06
N LYS A 90 21.59 5.24 -5.36
CA LYS A 90 20.84 3.99 -5.13
C LYS A 90 20.30 3.44 -6.45
N ASP A 91 20.53 2.15 -6.71
CA ASP A 91 19.95 1.46 -7.86
C ASP A 91 18.43 1.27 -7.73
N SER A 92 17.77 0.92 -8.83
CA SER A 92 16.31 0.76 -8.88
C SER A 92 15.81 -0.29 -7.88
N LEU A 93 16.59 -1.36 -7.69
CA LEU A 93 16.23 -2.45 -6.81
C LEU A 93 16.32 -2.03 -5.33
N THR A 94 17.38 -1.33 -4.92
CA THR A 94 17.51 -0.78 -3.56
C THR A 94 16.40 0.22 -3.26
N LYS A 95 16.07 1.11 -4.20
CA LYS A 95 14.94 2.05 -4.06
C LYS A 95 13.62 1.31 -3.81
N SER A 96 13.39 0.20 -4.51
CA SER A 96 12.22 -0.65 -4.31
C SER A 96 12.18 -1.27 -2.90
N TYR A 97 13.32 -1.75 -2.39
CA TYR A 97 13.39 -2.29 -1.03
C TYR A 97 13.19 -1.23 0.05
N VAL A 98 13.77 -0.04 -0.12
CA VAL A 98 13.53 1.11 0.78
C VAL A 98 12.06 1.48 0.82
N LYS A 99 11.42 1.56 -0.35
CA LYS A 99 9.97 1.81 -0.44
C LYS A 99 9.18 0.73 0.31
N LYS A 100 9.43 -0.55 0.04
CA LYS A 100 8.74 -1.68 0.71
C LYS A 100 8.94 -1.64 2.23
N ALA A 101 10.15 -1.34 2.70
CA ALA A 101 10.46 -1.21 4.11
C ALA A 101 9.67 -0.07 4.78
N ALA A 102 9.65 1.12 4.16
CA ALA A 102 8.86 2.25 4.65
C ALA A 102 7.35 1.94 4.66
N GLU A 103 6.83 1.23 3.65
CA GLU A 103 5.42 0.78 3.64
C GLU A 103 5.12 -0.20 4.76
N ALA A 104 6.02 -1.13 5.03
CA ALA A 104 5.88 -2.10 6.12
C ALA A 104 5.85 -1.40 7.49
N ILE A 105 6.78 -0.46 7.73
CA ILE A 105 6.84 0.31 8.98
C ILE A 105 5.57 1.15 9.15
N TYR A 106 5.17 1.89 8.12
CA TYR A 106 3.94 2.69 8.16
C TYR A 106 2.71 1.82 8.46
N LYS A 107 2.60 0.64 7.84
CA LYS A 107 1.52 -0.32 8.09
C LYS A 107 1.53 -0.84 9.53
N ASP A 108 2.72 -1.12 10.08
CA ASP A 108 2.88 -1.57 11.47
C ASP A 108 2.47 -0.47 12.45
N LEU A 109 2.83 0.80 12.20
CA LEU A 109 2.42 1.96 12.99
C LEU A 109 0.90 2.16 12.97
N VAL A 110 0.28 2.14 11.77
CA VAL A 110 -1.19 2.23 11.64
C VAL A 110 -1.90 1.11 12.40
N ARG A 111 -1.37 -0.13 12.32
CA ARG A 111 -1.93 -1.26 13.06
C ARG A 111 -1.79 -1.11 14.56
N ARG A 112 -0.64 -0.63 15.04
CA ARG A 112 -0.40 -0.35 16.45
C ARG A 112 -1.39 0.69 16.96
N LYS A 113 -1.58 1.80 16.21
CA LYS A 113 -2.55 2.85 16.54
C LYS A 113 -3.97 2.30 16.69
N ILE A 114 -4.43 1.50 15.73
CA ILE A 114 -5.75 0.85 15.81
C ILE A 114 -5.84 -0.11 17.01
N ALA A 115 -4.78 -0.88 17.28
CA ALA A 115 -4.78 -1.88 18.34
C ALA A 115 -4.76 -1.26 19.74
N VAL A 116 -3.95 -0.22 19.95
CA VAL A 116 -3.68 0.42 21.25
C VAL A 116 -4.64 1.58 21.51
N GLU A 117 -4.72 2.54 20.58
CA GLU A 117 -5.54 3.76 20.75
C GLU A 117 -6.99 3.58 20.32
N LYS A 118 -7.32 2.44 19.68
CA LYS A 118 -8.66 2.15 19.12
C LYS A 118 -9.15 3.21 18.12
N ARG A 119 -8.22 3.96 17.53
CA ARG A 119 -8.47 5.00 16.52
C ARG A 119 -8.00 4.54 15.15
N ARG A 120 -8.84 4.80 14.15
CA ARG A 120 -8.51 4.54 12.74
C ARG A 120 -7.74 5.72 12.14
N PRO A 121 -7.04 5.54 11.01
CA PRO A 121 -6.31 6.63 10.33
C PRO A 121 -7.15 7.83 9.86
N ASP A 122 -8.48 7.68 9.86
CA ASP A 122 -9.45 8.73 9.56
C ASP A 122 -10.12 9.29 10.82
N GLY A 123 -9.54 9.06 12.01
CA GLY A 123 -10.01 9.55 13.32
C GLY A 123 -11.20 8.80 13.91
N ARG A 124 -11.88 7.99 13.10
CA ARG A 124 -13.07 7.24 13.52
C ARG A 124 -12.77 6.14 14.51
N GLY A 125 -13.74 5.85 15.36
CA GLY A 125 -13.75 4.65 16.19
C GLY A 125 -13.89 3.35 15.37
N ALA A 126 -13.67 2.21 16.01
CA ALA A 126 -13.79 0.90 15.36
C ALA A 126 -15.22 0.60 14.86
N GLU A 127 -16.23 1.00 15.64
CA GLU A 127 -17.66 0.78 15.35
C GLU A 127 -18.34 1.97 14.66
N GLU A 128 -17.61 3.08 14.52
CA GLU A 128 -18.15 4.31 13.94
C GLU A 128 -18.28 4.20 12.42
N ILE A 129 -19.48 4.39 11.90
CA ILE A 129 -19.76 4.40 10.46
C ILE A 129 -19.47 5.81 9.91
N ARG A 130 -18.95 5.90 8.67
CA ARG A 130 -18.80 7.20 7.97
C ARG A 130 -20.16 7.88 7.78
N PRO A 131 -20.21 9.21 7.64
CA PRO A 131 -21.46 9.92 7.31
C PRO A 131 -22.17 9.29 6.11
N ILE A 132 -23.49 9.11 6.23
CA ILE A 132 -24.36 8.53 5.21
C ILE A 132 -25.37 9.58 4.77
N GLU A 133 -25.50 9.73 3.45
CA GLU A 133 -26.51 10.57 2.80
C GLU A 133 -27.22 9.72 1.75
N CYS A 134 -28.55 9.84 1.71
CA CYS A 134 -29.40 9.07 0.80
C CYS A 134 -30.40 10.02 0.13
N GLU A 135 -30.44 9.99 -1.20
CA GLU A 135 -31.42 10.73 -2.01
C GLU A 135 -32.14 9.76 -2.95
N VAL A 136 -33.44 9.97 -3.13
CA VAL A 136 -34.29 9.20 -4.05
C VAL A 136 -34.86 10.11 -5.12
N SER A 137 -35.26 9.55 -6.26
CA SER A 137 -35.85 10.30 -7.38
C SER A 137 -34.91 11.36 -7.97
N VAL A 138 -33.59 11.09 -7.96
CA VAL A 138 -32.54 11.97 -8.50
C VAL A 138 -32.55 12.06 -10.03
N SER A 139 -33.17 11.09 -10.71
CA SER A 139 -33.35 11.08 -12.17
C SER A 139 -34.83 11.12 -12.55
N PRO A 140 -35.27 12.09 -13.37
CA PRO A 140 -36.69 12.34 -13.64
C PRO A 140 -37.36 11.30 -14.55
N ARG A 141 -36.59 10.45 -15.26
CA ARG A 141 -37.13 9.54 -16.28
C ARG A 141 -37.06 8.05 -15.94
N THR A 142 -36.27 7.68 -14.94
CA THR A 142 -36.11 6.27 -14.54
C THR A 142 -37.30 5.82 -13.71
N HIS A 143 -37.67 4.53 -13.80
CA HIS A 143 -38.73 3.98 -12.95
C HIS A 143 -38.42 4.11 -11.46
N GLY A 144 -37.14 4.00 -11.08
CA GLY A 144 -36.64 4.40 -9.78
C GLY A 144 -35.20 4.88 -9.87
N SER A 145 -34.81 5.80 -9.00
CA SER A 145 -33.42 6.23 -8.86
C SER A 145 -33.07 6.52 -7.41
N ALA A 146 -31.83 6.23 -7.04
CA ALA A 146 -31.29 6.53 -5.73
C ALA A 146 -29.81 6.91 -5.83
N LEU A 147 -29.38 7.88 -5.03
CA LEU A 147 -27.99 8.23 -4.79
C LEU A 147 -27.67 7.91 -3.33
N PHE A 148 -26.72 7.01 -3.13
CA PHE A 148 -26.23 6.62 -1.81
C PHE A 148 -24.78 7.07 -1.65
N THR A 149 -24.52 7.87 -0.63
CA THR A 149 -23.17 8.34 -0.29
C THR A 149 -22.81 7.87 1.11
N ARG A 150 -21.63 7.25 1.28
CA ARG A 150 -21.06 6.87 2.57
C ARG A 150 -19.59 7.31 2.64
N GLY A 151 -19.34 8.44 3.28
CA GLY A 151 -18.08 9.17 3.17
C GLY A 151 -17.75 9.45 1.71
N GLN A 152 -16.56 9.07 1.25
CA GLN A 152 -16.16 9.25 -0.16
C GLN A 152 -16.71 8.19 -1.13
N THR A 153 -17.39 7.16 -0.65
CA THR A 153 -18.00 6.14 -1.52
C THR A 153 -19.37 6.63 -1.94
N GLN A 154 -19.57 6.89 -3.24
CA GLN A 154 -20.86 7.27 -3.79
C GLN A 154 -21.32 6.27 -4.84
N ILE A 155 -22.60 5.90 -4.80
CA ILE A 155 -23.23 4.94 -5.69
C ILE A 155 -24.52 5.56 -6.22
N MET A 156 -24.68 5.59 -7.55
CA MET A 156 -25.95 5.90 -8.20
C MET A 156 -26.59 4.60 -8.68
N THR A 157 -27.81 4.34 -8.25
CA THR A 157 -28.60 3.19 -8.67
C THR A 157 -29.80 3.67 -9.47
N LEU A 158 -29.97 3.13 -10.68
CA LEU A 158 -31.14 3.35 -11.52
C LEU A 158 -31.88 2.03 -11.66
N LEU A 159 -33.19 2.06 -11.43
CA LEU A 159 -34.08 0.92 -11.55
C LEU A 159 -34.87 1.06 -12.85
N THR A 160 -34.83 -0.01 -13.64
CA THR A 160 -35.64 -0.17 -14.84
C THR A 160 -36.55 -1.37 -14.67
N LEU A 161 -37.86 -1.16 -14.74
CA LEU A 161 -38.84 -2.22 -14.80
C LEU A 161 -38.96 -2.70 -16.25
N GLY A 162 -38.97 -4.02 -16.41
CA GLY A 162 -39.19 -4.70 -17.67
C GLY A 162 -40.20 -5.83 -17.51
N THR A 163 -40.69 -6.36 -18.63
CA THR A 163 -41.56 -7.55 -18.61
C THR A 163 -40.76 -8.82 -18.38
N ALA A 164 -41.40 -9.90 -17.94
CA ALA A 164 -40.72 -11.19 -17.75
C ALA A 164 -40.03 -11.74 -19.02
N LYS A 165 -40.44 -11.28 -20.22
CA LYS A 165 -39.80 -11.63 -21.50
C LYS A 165 -38.40 -11.00 -21.67
N GLU A 166 -38.12 -9.91 -20.97
CA GLU A 166 -36.86 -9.16 -21.05
C GLU A 166 -35.81 -9.65 -20.03
N GLY A 167 -36.15 -10.65 -19.22
CA GLY A 167 -35.20 -11.27 -18.28
C GLY A 167 -34.08 -12.02 -19.01
N GLN A 168 -32.85 -11.88 -18.52
CA GLN A 168 -31.67 -12.60 -19.03
C GLN A 168 -31.88 -14.12 -18.86
N ARG A 169 -31.68 -14.88 -19.94
CA ARG A 169 -31.68 -16.34 -19.92
C ARG A 169 -30.25 -16.86 -20.08
N ILE A 170 -29.94 -17.95 -19.39
CA ILE A 170 -28.68 -18.71 -19.48
C ILE A 170 -28.88 -19.85 -20.46
#